data_AF-A0AB35HMH1-F1
#
_entry.id   AF-A0AB35HMH1-F1
#
_cell.length_a   1.000
_cell.length_b   1.000
_cell.length_c   1.000
_cell.angle_alpha   90.00
_cell.angle_beta   90.00
_cell.angle_gamma   90.00
#
_symmetry.space_group_name_H-M   'P 1'
#
loop_
_entity.id
_entity.type
_entity.pdbx_description
1 polymer ?
#
loop_
_entity_poly.entity_id
_entity_poly.type
_entity_poly.pdbx_seq_one_letter_code
_entity_poly.pdbx_strand_id
1 'polypeptide(L)'
;MDKQKCLEILNQKIDEAQEETDRSPEGSSYGTLMLGRKQAFSDVRGLLKTLDEPEITTEQAWEKIAEKFEEGPKELCATLVSALPPYNLSEKPEIPKFVADWIEEKRPYYSLMTMVGNYLNGFGMPERLEEWITDNKDDYLKALVIGYTIEKEPVWVVLKDAQYFHAFTGEYDESESFEYVLAMYEGHAHTFTDKQKAEAVATLVDGTVKEWSE
;
A
#
# COMPACT_ATOMS: atom_id res chain seq x y z
N MET A 1 -12.77 1.40 18.75
CA MET A 1 -12.73 0.69 20.04
C MET A 1 -13.07 1.71 21.10
N ASP A 2 -14.09 1.46 21.93
CA ASP A 2 -14.59 2.43 22.90
C ASP A 2 -13.58 2.73 24.03
N LYS A 3 -13.60 3.96 24.57
CA LYS A 3 -12.66 4.45 25.61
C LYS A 3 -12.67 3.55 26.85
N GLN A 4 -13.83 3.08 27.28
CA GLN A 4 -13.96 2.20 28.44
C GLN A 4 -13.27 0.86 28.18
N LYS A 5 -13.47 0.29 26.98
CA LYS A 5 -12.79 -0.95 26.56
C LYS A 5 -11.27 -0.80 26.50
N CYS A 6 -10.78 0.35 26.04
CA CYS A 6 -9.34 0.66 26.06
C CYS A 6 -8.79 0.75 27.50
N LEU A 7 -9.53 1.38 28.42
CA LEU A 7 -9.14 1.47 29.84
C LEU A 7 -9.08 0.08 30.51
N GLU A 8 -10.03 -0.80 30.20
CA GLU A 8 -10.05 -2.18 30.70
C GLU A 8 -8.82 -2.97 30.24
N ILE A 9 -8.48 -2.90 28.95
CA ILE A 9 -7.30 -3.55 28.39
C ILE A 9 -6.03 -3.02 29.06
N LEU A 10 -5.91 -1.70 29.24
CA LEU A 10 -4.74 -1.09 29.86
C LEU A 10 -4.59 -1.52 31.33
N ASN A 11 -5.69 -1.61 32.08
CA ASN A 11 -5.64 -2.11 33.47
C ASN A 11 -5.16 -3.56 33.50
N GLN A 12 -5.72 -4.44 32.66
CA GLN A 12 -5.27 -5.83 32.57
C GLN A 12 -3.76 -5.93 32.27
N LYS A 13 -3.27 -5.12 31.32
CA LYS A 13 -1.85 -5.12 30.94
C LYS A 13 -0.92 -4.59 32.03
N ILE A 14 -1.39 -3.63 32.84
CA ILE A 14 -0.67 -3.13 34.01
C ILE A 14 -0.55 -4.24 35.07
N ASP A 15 -1.65 -4.96 35.33
CA ASP A 15 -1.68 -6.05 36.31
C ASP A 15 -0.79 -7.21 35.87
N GLU A 16 -0.88 -7.64 34.61
CA GLU A 16 0.01 -8.66 34.03
C GLU A 16 1.50 -8.28 34.16
N ALA A 17 1.85 -7.03 33.84
CA ALA A 17 3.23 -6.55 33.95
C ALA A 17 3.70 -6.48 35.41
N GLN A 18 2.80 -6.16 36.35
CA GLN A 18 3.11 -6.17 37.77
C GLN A 18 3.36 -7.59 38.28
N GLU A 19 2.50 -8.55 37.94
CA GLU A 19 2.68 -9.94 38.36
C GLU A 19 3.98 -10.54 37.81
N GLU A 20 4.33 -10.27 36.55
CA GLU A 20 5.61 -10.70 35.96
C GLU A 20 6.81 -10.06 36.65
N THR A 21 6.68 -8.79 37.06
CA THR A 21 7.72 -8.11 37.85
C THR A 21 7.90 -8.80 39.19
N ASP A 22 6.81 -9.10 39.92
CA ASP A 22 6.85 -9.71 41.24
C ASP A 22 7.36 -11.15 41.22
N ARG A 23 7.12 -11.87 40.11
CA ARG A 23 7.66 -13.22 39.88
C ARG A 23 9.13 -13.23 39.45
N SER A 24 9.69 -12.08 39.07
CA SER A 24 11.05 -11.97 38.57
C SER A 24 12.06 -11.86 39.72
N PRO A 25 13.26 -12.47 39.60
CA PRO A 25 14.34 -12.24 40.56
C PRO A 25 14.69 -10.75 40.64
N GLU A 26 14.97 -10.27 41.86
CA GLU A 26 15.35 -8.89 42.11
C GLU A 26 16.60 -8.50 41.31
N GLY A 27 16.55 -7.36 40.63
CA GLY A 27 17.65 -6.89 39.76
C GLY A 27 17.76 -7.60 38.41
N SER A 28 16.83 -8.51 38.06
CA SER A 28 16.84 -9.15 36.74
C SER A 28 16.50 -8.17 35.61
N SER A 29 17.11 -8.39 34.45
CA SER A 29 16.80 -7.64 33.22
C SER A 29 15.34 -7.78 32.82
N TYR A 30 14.76 -8.96 32.99
CA TYR A 30 13.36 -9.24 32.69
C TYR A 30 12.40 -8.50 33.65
N GLY A 31 12.67 -8.49 34.96
CA GLY A 31 11.89 -7.69 35.91
C GLY A 31 11.98 -6.19 35.62
N THR A 32 13.16 -5.69 35.24
CA THR A 32 13.36 -4.29 34.82
C THR A 32 12.55 -3.94 33.57
N LEU A 33 12.49 -4.85 32.59
CA LEU A 33 11.66 -4.68 31.39
C LEU A 33 10.17 -4.60 31.73
N MET A 34 9.69 -5.46 32.63
CA MET A 34 8.27 -5.50 33.03
C MET A 34 7.86 -4.26 33.83
N LEU A 35 8.73 -3.74 34.68
CA LEU A 35 8.55 -2.43 35.32
C LEU A 35 8.40 -1.31 34.28
N GLY A 36 9.25 -1.29 33.26
CA GLY A 36 9.16 -0.32 32.16
C GLY A 36 7.84 -0.43 31.40
N ARG A 37 7.36 -1.65 31.12
CA ARG A 37 6.06 -1.89 30.48
C ARG A 37 4.89 -1.42 31.34
N LYS A 38 4.91 -1.73 32.64
CA LYS A 38 3.90 -1.26 33.60
C LYS A 38 3.81 0.26 33.60
N GLN A 39 4.97 0.95 33.61
CA GLN A 39 5.02 2.41 33.57
C GLN A 39 4.41 2.94 32.27
N ALA A 40 4.82 2.41 31.12
CA ALA A 40 4.30 2.84 29.82
C ALA A 40 2.76 2.67 29.72
N PHE A 41 2.21 1.54 30.16
CA PHE A 41 0.76 1.35 30.17
C PHE A 41 0.05 2.30 31.15
N SER A 42 0.67 2.59 32.29
CA SER A 42 0.13 3.53 33.27
C SER A 42 0.07 4.96 32.73
N ASP A 43 1.10 5.37 31.98
CA ASP A 43 1.18 6.68 31.34
C ASP A 43 0.11 6.82 30.24
N VAL A 44 0.00 5.82 29.35
CA VAL A 44 -1.03 5.78 28.31
C VAL A 44 -2.43 5.79 28.92
N ARG A 45 -2.67 5.06 30.01
CA ARG A 45 -3.94 5.11 30.75
C ARG A 45 -4.21 6.49 31.34
N GLY A 46 -3.19 7.16 31.87
CA GLY A 46 -3.30 8.52 32.39
C GLY A 46 -3.74 9.49 31.30
N LEU A 47 -3.08 9.44 30.14
CA LEU A 47 -3.44 10.23 28.95
C LEU A 47 -4.87 9.93 28.48
N LEU A 48 -5.23 8.66 28.39
CA LEU A 48 -6.58 8.26 27.97
C LEU A 48 -7.67 8.78 28.92
N LYS A 49 -7.40 8.84 30.23
CA LYS A 49 -8.34 9.46 31.18
C LYS A 49 -8.49 10.95 30.96
N THR A 50 -7.41 11.66 30.60
CA THR A 50 -7.46 13.10 30.30
C THR A 50 -8.05 13.42 28.94
N LEU A 51 -8.09 12.44 28.03
CA LEU A 51 -8.81 12.50 26.76
C LEU A 51 -10.32 12.31 26.99
N ASP A 52 -10.94 13.12 27.85
CA ASP A 52 -12.39 13.36 27.78
C ASP A 52 -12.61 14.32 26.60
N GLU A 53 -12.44 13.79 25.40
CA GLU A 53 -12.90 14.46 24.20
C GLU A 53 -14.39 14.12 24.06
N PRO A 54 -15.32 15.10 24.20
CA PRO A 54 -16.66 14.87 23.68
C PRO A 54 -16.52 14.52 22.20
N GLU A 55 -17.40 13.66 21.66
CA GLU A 55 -17.54 13.52 20.22
C GLU A 55 -17.93 14.91 19.66
N ILE A 56 -16.92 15.71 19.30
CA ILE A 56 -17.15 16.98 18.65
C ILE A 56 -17.47 16.68 17.20
N THR A 57 -18.62 17.15 16.77
CA THR A 57 -18.95 17.19 15.34
C THR A 57 -17.88 17.98 14.60
N THR A 58 -17.72 17.72 13.30
CA THR A 58 -16.81 18.49 12.43
C THR A 58 -17.06 19.99 12.58
N GLU A 59 -18.32 20.39 12.70
CA GLU A 59 -18.74 21.77 12.96
C GLU A 59 -18.20 22.32 14.28
N GLN A 60 -18.31 21.56 15.37
CA GLN A 60 -17.80 21.98 16.69
C GLN A 60 -16.26 22.06 16.72
N ALA A 61 -15.56 21.21 15.95
CA ALA A 61 -14.11 21.30 15.80
C ALA A 61 -13.71 22.60 15.09
N TRP A 62 -14.43 22.95 14.01
CA TRP A 62 -14.20 24.20 13.28
C TRP A 62 -14.50 25.44 14.12
N GLU A 63 -15.58 25.43 14.91
CA GLU A 63 -15.89 26.51 15.87
C GLU A 63 -14.73 26.72 16.86
N LYS A 64 -14.17 25.64 17.40
CA LYS A 64 -13.06 25.72 18.35
C LYS A 64 -11.76 26.25 17.74
N ILE A 65 -11.48 25.88 16.50
CA ILE A 65 -10.32 26.38 15.76
C ILE A 65 -10.51 27.88 15.48
N ALA A 66 -11.72 28.28 15.05
CA ALA A 66 -12.06 29.66 14.71
C ALA A 66 -12.00 30.63 15.90
N GLU A 67 -12.17 30.18 17.15
CA GLU A 67 -12.00 31.04 18.35
C GLU A 67 -10.65 31.80 18.39
N LYS A 68 -9.62 31.31 17.68
CA LYS A 68 -8.28 31.91 17.65
C LYS A 68 -8.04 32.82 16.43
N PHE A 69 -9.03 32.99 15.57
CA PHE A 69 -8.94 33.76 14.34
C PHE A 69 -10.07 34.79 14.27
N GLU A 70 -9.86 35.89 13.54
CA GLU A 70 -10.89 36.92 13.36
C GLU A 70 -12.03 36.46 12.42
N GLU A 71 -11.76 35.42 11.63
CA GLU A 71 -12.68 34.84 10.65
C GLU A 71 -13.60 33.79 11.32
N GLY A 72 -14.85 33.72 10.87
CA GLY A 72 -15.78 32.67 11.28
C GLY A 72 -15.34 31.28 10.80
N PRO A 73 -15.90 30.19 11.36
CA PRO A 73 -15.46 28.82 11.07
C PRO A 73 -15.55 28.43 9.60
N LYS A 74 -16.57 28.93 8.90
CA LYS A 74 -16.78 28.65 7.48
C LYS A 74 -15.76 29.38 6.61
N GLU A 75 -15.52 30.64 6.91
CA GLU A 75 -14.55 31.50 6.24
C GLU A 75 -13.12 30.96 6.45
N LEU A 76 -12.75 30.62 7.69
CA LEU A 76 -11.45 30.05 8.02
C LEU A 76 -11.21 28.70 7.32
N CYS A 77 -12.21 27.82 7.30
CA CYS A 77 -12.15 26.54 6.58
C CYS A 77 -11.97 26.77 5.07
N ALA A 78 -12.74 27.68 4.47
CA ALA A 78 -12.59 28.03 3.06
C ALA A 78 -11.22 28.65 2.74
N THR A 79 -10.70 29.53 3.61
CA THR A 79 -9.37 30.13 3.49
C THR A 79 -8.27 29.06 3.57
N LEU A 80 -8.33 28.14 4.53
CA LEU A 80 -7.36 27.06 4.65
C LEU A 80 -7.42 26.07 3.49
N VAL A 81 -8.63 25.66 3.06
CA VAL A 81 -8.82 24.77 1.91
C VAL A 81 -8.34 25.43 0.61
N SER A 82 -8.51 26.74 0.46
CA SER A 82 -8.01 27.47 -0.72
C SER A 82 -6.51 27.81 -0.66
N ALA A 83 -5.93 27.87 0.54
CA ALA A 83 -4.50 28.05 0.75
C ALA A 83 -3.70 26.75 0.58
N LEU A 84 -4.35 25.59 0.76
CA LEU A 84 -3.79 24.33 0.31
C LEU A 84 -3.72 24.36 -1.22
N PRO A 85 -2.57 24.04 -1.85
CA PRO A 85 -2.55 23.83 -3.30
C PRO A 85 -3.63 22.78 -3.63
N PRO A 86 -4.23 22.83 -4.83
CA PRO A 86 -5.25 21.87 -5.20
C PRO A 86 -4.61 20.48 -5.30
N TYR A 87 -4.54 19.78 -4.17
CA TYR A 87 -4.41 18.33 -4.18
C TYR A 87 -5.68 17.85 -4.85
N ASN A 88 -5.59 17.53 -6.13
CA ASN A 88 -6.68 16.92 -6.86
C ASN A 88 -6.89 15.51 -6.28
N LEU A 89 -7.60 15.44 -5.15
CA LEU A 89 -8.00 14.21 -4.48
C LEU A 89 -9.26 13.59 -5.10
N SER A 90 -9.74 14.15 -6.22
CA SER A 90 -10.88 13.60 -6.96
C SER A 90 -10.45 12.57 -8.01
N GLU A 91 -9.23 12.65 -8.52
CA GLU A 91 -8.71 11.72 -9.51
C GLU A 91 -7.91 10.62 -8.83
N LYS A 92 -8.38 9.38 -9.00
CA LYS A 92 -7.65 8.19 -8.56
C LYS A 92 -6.40 8.04 -9.44
N PRO A 93 -5.20 7.87 -8.84
CA PRO A 93 -4.00 7.58 -9.60
C PRO A 93 -4.11 6.21 -10.28
N GLU A 94 -3.48 6.11 -11.44
CA GLU A 94 -3.20 4.83 -12.08
C GLU A 94 -1.85 4.33 -11.56
N ILE A 95 -1.82 3.13 -10.97
CA ILE A 95 -0.62 2.55 -10.36
C ILE A 95 -0.32 1.19 -10.96
N PRO A 96 0.96 0.77 -11.04
CA PRO A 96 1.31 -0.56 -11.50
C PRO A 96 0.71 -1.66 -10.62
N LYS A 97 0.44 -2.81 -11.23
CA LYS A 97 -0.13 -3.98 -10.54
C LYS A 97 0.66 -4.41 -9.32
N PHE A 98 2.00 -4.43 -9.39
CA PHE A 98 2.82 -4.83 -8.24
C PHE A 98 2.70 -3.89 -7.03
N VAL A 99 2.38 -2.61 -7.25
CA VAL A 99 2.12 -1.64 -6.17
C VAL A 99 0.75 -1.91 -5.56
N ALA A 100 -0.25 -2.13 -6.41
CA ALA A 100 -1.60 -2.52 -5.99
C ALA A 100 -1.58 -3.81 -5.14
N ASP A 101 -0.89 -4.85 -5.62
CA ASP A 101 -0.76 -6.13 -4.93
C ASP A 101 -0.13 -5.95 -3.54
N TRP A 102 0.91 -5.12 -3.42
CA TRP A 102 1.51 -4.82 -2.12
C TRP A 102 0.55 -4.08 -1.18
N ILE A 103 -0.20 -3.09 -1.69
CA ILE A 103 -1.18 -2.35 -0.89
C ILE A 103 -2.24 -3.31 -0.37
N GLU A 104 -2.81 -4.17 -1.21
CA GLU A 104 -3.83 -5.13 -0.80
C GLU A 104 -3.29 -6.19 0.16
N GLU A 105 -2.05 -6.67 -0.04
CA GLU A 105 -1.40 -7.61 0.86
C GLU A 105 -1.21 -7.00 2.26
N LYS A 106 -0.81 -5.72 2.34
CA LYS A 106 -0.47 -5.07 3.62
C LYS A 106 -1.65 -4.42 4.32
N ARG A 107 -2.70 -4.03 3.60
CA ARG A 107 -3.89 -3.35 4.14
C ARG A 107 -4.56 -4.06 5.33
N PRO A 108 -4.63 -5.40 5.41
CA PRO A 108 -5.16 -6.09 6.59
C PRO A 108 -4.27 -5.98 7.85
N TYR A 109 -2.97 -5.73 7.66
CA TYR A 109 -1.98 -5.76 8.74
C TYR A 109 -1.53 -4.36 9.17
N TYR A 110 -1.58 -3.39 8.25
CA TYR A 110 -1.06 -2.04 8.46
C TYR A 110 -2.17 -1.00 8.42
N SER A 111 -2.17 -0.11 9.40
CA SER A 111 -2.97 1.10 9.34
C SER A 111 -2.45 2.02 8.22
N LEU A 112 -3.28 2.95 7.74
CA LEU A 112 -2.85 4.00 6.81
C LEU A 112 -1.60 4.72 7.31
N MET A 113 -1.57 5.06 8.60
CA MET A 113 -0.42 5.70 9.25
C MET A 113 0.84 4.83 9.22
N THR A 114 0.69 3.51 9.36
CA THR A 114 1.80 2.56 9.27
C THR A 114 2.36 2.49 7.85
N MET A 115 1.48 2.43 6.83
CA MET A 115 1.92 2.39 5.43
C MET A 115 2.65 3.69 5.02
N VAL A 116 2.10 4.85 5.38
CA VAL A 116 2.77 6.15 5.16
C VAL A 116 4.08 6.25 5.95
N GLY A 117 4.09 5.77 7.19
CA GLY A 117 5.29 5.75 8.03
C GLY A 117 6.40 4.84 7.45
N ASN A 118 6.05 3.67 6.91
CA ASN A 118 7.00 2.78 6.27
C ASN A 118 7.67 3.45 5.06
N TYR A 119 6.88 4.16 4.23
CA TYR A 119 7.40 4.99 3.15
C TYR A 119 8.36 6.07 3.64
N LEU A 120 7.95 6.89 4.62
CA LEU A 120 8.76 8.01 5.09
C LEU A 120 10.09 7.58 5.73
N ASN A 121 10.15 6.36 6.26
CA ASN A 121 11.32 5.84 6.98
C ASN A 121 12.09 4.75 6.22
N GLY A 122 11.64 4.34 5.02
CA GLY A 122 12.29 3.30 4.21
C GLY A 122 12.34 1.92 4.87
N PHE A 123 11.25 1.51 5.54
CA PHE A 123 11.21 0.22 6.27
C PHE A 123 10.20 -0.77 5.67
N GLY A 124 10.65 -2.01 5.46
CA GLY A 124 9.76 -3.16 5.23
C GLY A 124 9.10 -3.20 3.85
N MET A 125 9.63 -2.45 2.88
CA MET A 125 9.17 -2.45 1.50
C MET A 125 10.15 -3.21 0.60
N PRO A 126 9.65 -3.91 -0.43
CA PRO A 126 10.51 -4.43 -1.50
C PRO A 126 11.24 -3.29 -2.22
N GLU A 127 12.49 -3.51 -2.62
CA GLU A 127 13.32 -2.53 -3.35
C GLU A 127 12.58 -1.95 -4.57
N ARG A 128 11.96 -2.81 -5.39
CA ARG A 128 11.15 -2.41 -6.55
C ARG A 128 10.01 -1.43 -6.20
N LEU A 129 9.41 -1.58 -5.01
CA LEU A 129 8.38 -0.67 -4.53
C LEU A 129 8.97 0.67 -4.10
N GLU A 130 10.10 0.66 -3.40
CA GLU A 130 10.80 1.88 -2.99
C GLU A 130 11.26 2.72 -4.18
N GLU A 131 11.81 2.07 -5.21
CA GLU A 131 12.21 2.71 -6.46
C GLU A 131 11.01 3.40 -7.12
N TRP A 132 9.88 2.70 -7.27
CA TRP A 132 8.70 3.28 -7.89
C TRP A 132 8.11 4.43 -7.07
N ILE A 133 7.98 4.28 -5.75
CA ILE A 133 7.44 5.34 -4.88
C ILE A 133 8.34 6.58 -4.92
N THR A 134 9.66 6.41 -5.07
CA THR A 134 10.60 7.55 -5.15
C THR A 134 10.22 8.53 -6.27
N ASP A 135 9.77 8.03 -7.41
CA ASP A 135 9.35 8.85 -8.54
C ASP A 135 7.84 9.16 -8.55
N ASN A 136 7.03 8.39 -7.81
CA ASN A 136 5.55 8.44 -7.83
C ASN A 136 4.94 8.69 -6.43
N LYS A 137 5.61 9.51 -5.61
CA LYS A 137 5.26 9.75 -4.20
C LYS A 137 3.80 10.17 -4.01
N ASP A 138 3.35 11.14 -4.81
CA ASP A 138 2.01 11.71 -4.69
C ASP A 138 0.94 10.68 -5.09
N ASP A 139 1.21 9.88 -6.12
CA ASP A 139 0.29 8.86 -6.60
C ASP A 139 0.22 7.66 -5.64
N TYR A 140 1.33 7.29 -5.01
CA TYR A 140 1.32 6.31 -3.92
C TYR A 140 0.46 6.80 -2.73
N LEU A 141 0.64 8.04 -2.29
CA LEU A 141 -0.14 8.60 -1.18
C LEU A 141 -1.63 8.73 -1.53
N LYS A 142 -1.96 9.17 -2.74
CA LYS A 142 -3.34 9.18 -3.23
C LYS A 142 -3.93 7.76 -3.27
N ALA A 143 -3.19 6.77 -3.77
CA ALA A 143 -3.65 5.38 -3.84
C ALA A 143 -4.04 4.83 -2.47
N LEU A 144 -3.31 5.20 -1.42
CA LEU A 144 -3.61 4.80 -0.04
C LEU A 144 -4.85 5.51 0.53
N VAL A 145 -5.08 6.78 0.19
CA VAL A 145 -6.14 7.62 0.79
C VAL A 145 -7.46 7.55 0.04
N ILE A 146 -7.45 7.68 -1.30
CA ILE A 146 -8.64 7.76 -2.14
C ILE A 146 -8.83 6.56 -3.08
N GLY A 147 -7.90 5.59 -3.03
CA GLY A 147 -7.89 4.41 -3.91
C GLY A 147 -7.19 4.68 -5.25
N TYR A 148 -7.16 3.67 -6.13
CA TYR A 148 -6.39 3.70 -7.37
C TYR A 148 -7.10 2.94 -8.51
N THR A 149 -6.63 3.13 -9.74
CA THR A 149 -6.83 2.21 -10.87
C THR A 149 -5.52 1.49 -11.17
N ILE A 150 -5.59 0.30 -11.77
CA ILE A 150 -4.39 -0.46 -12.11
C ILE A 150 -3.97 -0.09 -13.54
N GLU A 151 -2.71 0.30 -13.71
CA GLU A 151 -2.08 0.51 -15.00
C GLU A 151 -2.16 -0.78 -15.82
N LYS A 152 -2.63 -0.67 -17.06
CA LYS A 152 -2.62 -1.81 -17.97
C LYS A 152 -1.17 -2.17 -18.28
N GLU A 153 -0.70 -3.29 -17.76
CA GLU A 153 0.64 -3.79 -18.09
C GLU A 153 0.73 -3.99 -19.61
N PRO A 154 1.82 -3.52 -20.26
CA PRO A 154 2.03 -3.79 -21.67
C PRO A 154 2.15 -5.30 -21.85
N VAL A 155 1.27 -5.85 -22.67
CA VAL A 155 1.32 -7.26 -23.05
C VAL A 155 2.02 -7.33 -24.39
N TRP A 156 2.91 -8.28 -24.58
CA TRP A 156 3.55 -8.49 -25.89
C TRP A 156 2.98 -9.72 -26.55
N VAL A 157 2.84 -9.67 -27.87
CA VAL A 157 2.55 -10.85 -28.69
C VAL A 157 3.58 -10.98 -29.79
N VAL A 158 3.71 -12.19 -30.31
CA VAL A 158 4.59 -12.50 -31.44
C VAL A 158 3.74 -12.68 -32.69
N LEU A 159 4.12 -11.98 -33.76
CA LEU A 159 3.48 -12.02 -35.07
C LEU A 159 4.42 -12.65 -36.10
N LYS A 160 3.88 -13.54 -36.92
CA LYS A 160 4.52 -14.05 -38.14
C LYS A 160 3.55 -13.94 -39.29
N ASP A 161 3.93 -13.26 -40.38
CA ASP A 161 3.10 -13.08 -41.58
C ASP A 161 1.64 -12.68 -41.28
N ALA A 162 1.46 -11.74 -40.34
CA ALA A 162 0.16 -11.26 -39.85
C ALA A 162 -0.71 -12.28 -39.08
N GLN A 163 -0.12 -13.38 -38.62
CA GLN A 163 -0.74 -14.35 -37.73
C GLN A 163 -0.09 -14.31 -36.34
N TYR A 164 -0.86 -14.65 -35.31
CA TYR A 164 -0.44 -14.60 -33.91
C TYR A 164 0.16 -15.93 -33.47
N PHE A 165 1.33 -15.91 -32.84
CA PHE A 165 1.85 -17.10 -32.19
C PHE A 165 0.91 -17.57 -31.08
N HIS A 166 0.59 -18.87 -31.04
CA HIS A 166 -0.30 -19.48 -30.06
C HIS A 166 0.44 -20.40 -29.07
N ALA A 167 1.22 -21.35 -29.59
CA ALA A 167 2.00 -22.29 -28.78
C ALA A 167 3.02 -23.05 -29.64
N PHE A 168 4.03 -23.64 -28.99
CA PHE A 168 4.83 -24.73 -29.56
C PHE A 168 4.09 -26.06 -29.40
N THR A 169 4.17 -26.94 -30.39
CA THR A 169 3.39 -28.20 -30.42
C THR A 169 4.21 -29.48 -30.46
N GLY A 170 5.53 -29.38 -30.63
CA GLY A 170 6.42 -30.54 -30.77
C GLY A 170 7.70 -30.45 -29.94
N GLU A 171 8.46 -31.55 -29.93
CA GLU A 171 9.84 -31.59 -29.43
C GLU A 171 10.79 -30.97 -30.47
N TYR A 172 11.91 -30.41 -30.00
CA TYR A 172 12.92 -29.82 -30.87
C TYR A 172 13.60 -30.89 -31.72
N ASP A 173 13.50 -30.79 -33.05
CA ASP A 173 14.27 -31.58 -34.00
C ASP A 173 15.34 -30.69 -34.65
N GLU A 174 16.61 -31.11 -34.56
CA GLU A 174 17.76 -30.40 -35.14
C GLU A 174 17.66 -30.23 -36.67
N SER A 175 16.81 -31.04 -37.33
CA SER A 175 16.62 -31.02 -38.78
C SER A 175 15.42 -30.16 -39.26
N GLU A 176 14.39 -29.96 -38.42
CA GLU A 176 13.12 -29.33 -38.86
C GLU A 176 12.72 -28.05 -38.10
N SER A 177 13.54 -27.55 -37.17
CA SER A 177 13.24 -26.38 -36.32
C SER A 177 12.05 -26.62 -35.36
N PHE A 178 11.68 -25.63 -34.55
CA PHE A 178 10.57 -25.78 -33.59
C PHE A 178 9.23 -25.86 -34.32
N GLU A 179 8.41 -26.86 -34.00
CA GLU A 179 7.00 -26.88 -34.43
C GLU A 179 6.16 -25.91 -33.58
N TYR A 180 5.41 -25.03 -34.24
CA TYR A 180 4.51 -24.06 -33.60
C TYR A 180 3.20 -23.87 -34.35
N VAL A 181 2.20 -23.38 -33.62
CA VAL A 181 0.89 -23.03 -34.15
C VAL A 181 0.73 -21.51 -34.17
N LEU A 182 0.23 -21.02 -35.31
CA LEU A 182 -0.21 -19.65 -35.50
C LEU A 182 -1.74 -19.59 -35.51
N ALA A 183 -2.29 -18.58 -34.87
CA ALA A 183 -3.71 -18.26 -34.87
C ALA A 183 -3.99 -17.06 -35.79
N MET A 184 -5.10 -17.13 -36.54
CA MET A 184 -5.57 -16.00 -37.35
C MET A 184 -6.33 -14.94 -36.55
N TYR A 185 -6.80 -15.29 -35.34
CA TYR A 185 -7.62 -14.41 -34.51
C TYR A 185 -6.87 -13.99 -33.26
N GLU A 186 -7.00 -12.71 -32.93
CA GLU A 186 -6.41 -12.08 -31.74
C GLU A 186 -6.75 -12.82 -30.45
N GLY A 187 -8.01 -13.27 -30.27
CA GLY A 187 -8.43 -13.98 -29.05
C GLY A 187 -7.73 -15.32 -28.77
N HIS A 188 -6.85 -15.77 -29.66
CA HIS A 188 -6.03 -16.99 -29.49
C HIS A 188 -4.52 -16.70 -29.48
N ALA A 189 -4.11 -15.43 -29.47
CA ALA A 189 -2.70 -15.08 -29.34
C ALA A 189 -2.15 -15.49 -27.97
N HIS A 190 -0.90 -15.96 -27.94
CA HIS A 190 -0.16 -16.10 -26.70
C HIS A 190 0.37 -14.73 -26.26
N THR A 191 0.03 -14.36 -25.04
CA THR A 191 0.40 -13.10 -24.43
C THR A 191 1.61 -13.28 -23.51
N PHE A 192 2.60 -12.42 -23.66
CA PHE A 192 3.79 -12.37 -22.82
C PHE A 192 3.72 -11.13 -21.91
N THR A 193 3.94 -11.31 -20.61
CA THR A 193 4.14 -10.21 -19.64
C THR A 193 5.61 -9.82 -19.48
N ASP A 194 6.50 -10.47 -20.25
CA ASP A 194 7.94 -10.24 -20.27
C ASP A 194 8.40 -10.09 -21.72
N LYS A 195 8.86 -8.89 -22.08
CA LYS A 195 9.31 -8.56 -23.43
C LYS A 195 10.46 -9.43 -23.90
N GLN A 196 11.41 -9.81 -23.03
CA GLN A 196 12.56 -10.63 -23.42
C GLN A 196 12.12 -12.03 -23.80
N LYS A 197 11.10 -12.58 -23.12
CA LYS A 197 10.50 -13.87 -23.50
C LYS A 197 9.79 -13.77 -24.84
N ALA A 198 9.06 -12.67 -25.09
CA ALA A 198 8.43 -12.44 -26.38
C ALA A 198 9.47 -12.33 -27.51
N GLU A 199 10.59 -11.62 -27.28
CA GLU A 199 11.68 -11.47 -28.25
C GLU A 199 12.41 -12.79 -28.53
N ALA A 200 12.61 -13.62 -27.50
CA ALA A 200 13.17 -14.96 -27.65
C ALA A 200 12.26 -15.83 -28.52
N VAL A 201 10.94 -15.85 -28.25
CA VAL A 201 9.99 -16.60 -29.08
C VAL A 201 9.92 -16.04 -30.49
N ALA A 202 9.91 -14.71 -30.67
CA ALA A 202 9.95 -14.08 -31.99
C ALA A 202 11.17 -14.52 -32.81
N THR A 203 12.33 -14.63 -32.16
CA THR A 203 13.55 -15.14 -32.81
C THR A 203 13.38 -16.61 -33.26
N LEU A 204 12.78 -17.45 -32.42
CA LEU A 204 12.59 -18.88 -32.71
C LEU A 204 11.60 -19.15 -33.85
N VAL A 205 10.58 -18.31 -33.99
CA VAL A 205 9.54 -18.49 -35.02
C VAL A 205 9.77 -17.65 -36.27
N ASP A 206 10.84 -16.85 -36.32
CA ASP A 206 11.10 -15.84 -37.36
C ASP A 206 9.93 -14.84 -37.46
N GLY A 207 9.56 -14.29 -36.31
CA GLY A 207 8.46 -13.35 -36.12
C GLY A 207 8.92 -12.00 -35.56
N THR A 208 7.95 -11.16 -35.23
CA THR A 208 8.17 -9.82 -34.65
C THR A 208 7.33 -9.63 -33.40
N VAL A 209 7.86 -8.89 -32.44
CA VAL A 209 7.14 -8.56 -31.21
C VAL A 209 6.29 -7.30 -31.44
N LYS A 210 5.02 -7.36 -31.06
CA LYS A 210 4.11 -6.21 -31.03
C LYS A 210 3.60 -6.00 -29.61
N GLU A 211 3.62 -4.75 -29.17
CA GLU A 211 2.97 -4.33 -27.94
C GLU A 211 1.44 -4.32 -28.14
N TRP A 212 0.76 -4.94 -27.20
CA TRP A 212 -0.66 -5.18 -27.14
C TRP A 212 -1.16 -4.59 -25.83
N SER A 213 -1.97 -3.54 -25.96
CA SER A 213 -2.79 -3.02 -24.88
C SER A 213 -4.18 -3.61 -25.01
N GLU A 214 -4.61 -4.47 -24.07
CA GLU A 214 -6.04 -4.84 -23.94
C GLU A 214 -6.90 -3.61 -23.64
#